data_AF-A0A4W6EH28-F1
#
_entry.id   AF-A0A4W6EH28-F1
#
_cell.length_a   1.000
_cell.length_b   1.000
_cell.length_c   1.000
_cell.angle_alpha   90.00
_cell.angle_beta   90.00
_cell.angle_gamma   90.00
#
_symmetry.space_group_name_H-M   'P 1'
#
loop_
_entity.id
_entity.type
_entity.pdbx_description
1 polymer ?
#
loop_
_entity_poly.entity_id
_entity_poly.type
_entity_poly.pdbx_seq_one_letter_code
_entity_poly.pdbx_strand_id
1 'polypeptide(L)'
;MDTRFMLVTIGLIIAAAVTQVLGFDWKNCGKPDAPAVLKTLTLSPDPIAIPGDLTASASGSTSVELSAPLSVNVTLEKEVAGFWVKVPCVEELGSCHYRDACDILNQLIPPGQDCPEPLHTYGLPCHCPFKAVSLFP
;
A
#
# COMPACT_ATOMS: atom_id res chain seq x y z
N MET A 1 -7.30 -41.76 13.86
CA MET A 1 -6.83 -40.36 13.88
C MET A 1 -5.33 -40.42 13.62
N ASP A 2 -4.96 -40.40 12.33
CA ASP A 2 -3.66 -40.90 11.85
C ASP A 2 -2.54 -39.87 11.98
N THR A 3 -1.47 -40.25 12.67
CA THR A 3 -0.20 -39.50 12.83
C THR A 3 0.45 -39.12 11.48
N ARG A 4 0.08 -39.79 10.39
CA ARG A 4 0.49 -39.48 9.02
C ARG A 4 -0.15 -38.19 8.48
N PHE A 5 -1.35 -37.84 8.91
CA PHE A 5 -2.02 -36.59 8.50
C PHE A 5 -1.32 -35.36 9.11
N MET A 6 -0.85 -35.46 10.35
CA MET A 6 -0.10 -34.38 11.04
C MET A 6 1.26 -34.08 10.39
N LEU A 7 1.95 -35.08 9.83
CA LEU A 7 3.24 -34.88 9.15
C LEU A 7 3.10 -34.30 7.75
N VAL A 8 2.03 -34.63 7.02
CA VAL A 8 1.72 -33.98 5.73
C VAL A 8 1.29 -32.53 5.95
N THR A 9 0.57 -32.23 7.03
CA THR A 9 0.24 -30.84 7.38
C THR A 9 1.46 -30.07 7.85
N ILE A 10 2.36 -30.62 8.68
CA ILE A 10 3.58 -29.92 9.12
C ILE A 10 4.61 -29.78 7.97
N GLY A 11 4.67 -30.74 7.05
CA GLY A 11 5.49 -30.66 5.83
C GLY A 11 4.98 -29.64 4.81
N LEU A 12 3.66 -29.43 4.69
CA LEU A 12 3.07 -28.33 3.91
C LEU A 12 3.10 -26.97 4.63
N ILE A 13 3.26 -26.96 5.97
CA ILE A 13 3.38 -25.73 6.79
C ILE A 13 4.78 -25.11 6.72
N ILE A 14 5.75 -25.76 6.06
CA ILE A 14 6.81 -25.01 5.39
C ILE A 14 6.21 -24.41 4.11
N ALA A 15 5.24 -23.52 4.32
CA ALA A 15 4.84 -22.53 3.34
C ALA A 15 6.13 -21.91 2.83
N ALA A 16 6.38 -21.99 1.52
CA ALA A 16 7.48 -21.28 0.90
C ALA A 16 7.40 -19.82 1.38
N ALA A 17 8.27 -19.46 2.32
CA ALA A 17 8.42 -18.09 2.76
C ALA A 17 8.79 -17.31 1.50
N VAL A 18 7.94 -16.36 1.11
CA VAL A 18 8.27 -15.46 0.01
C VAL A 18 9.42 -14.61 0.53
N THR A 19 10.64 -15.00 0.17
CA THR A 19 11.85 -14.30 0.61
C THR A 19 12.15 -13.12 -0.30
N GLN A 20 11.59 -13.09 -1.52
CA GLN A 20 11.87 -12.10 -2.55
C GLN A 20 10.63 -11.78 -3.40
N VAL A 21 10.40 -10.49 -3.66
CA VAL A 21 9.46 -9.97 -4.66
C VAL A 21 10.29 -9.39 -5.81
N LEU A 22 10.03 -9.84 -7.03
CA LEU A 22 10.81 -9.52 -8.23
C LEU A 22 10.05 -8.58 -9.16
N GLY A 23 10.76 -7.66 -9.80
CA GLY A 23 10.26 -6.91 -10.96
C GLY A 23 9.16 -5.92 -10.56
N PHE A 24 9.52 -4.97 -9.72
CA PHE A 24 8.59 -3.92 -9.32
C PHE A 24 8.17 -3.06 -10.53
N ASP A 25 6.88 -3.06 -10.83
CA ASP A 25 6.28 -2.25 -11.89
C ASP A 25 5.01 -1.57 -11.39
N TRP A 26 4.71 -0.38 -11.91
CA TRP A 26 3.51 0.37 -11.55
C TRP A 26 3.01 1.24 -12.70
N LYS A 27 1.71 1.54 -12.70
CA LYS A 27 1.07 2.46 -13.64
C LYS A 27 -0.18 3.10 -13.04
N ASN A 28 -0.59 4.25 -13.57
CA ASN A 28 -1.90 4.82 -13.26
C ASN A 28 -2.99 4.07 -14.06
N CYS A 29 -4.06 3.65 -13.37
CA CYS A 29 -5.20 2.96 -13.99
C CYS A 29 -6.36 3.90 -14.35
N GLY A 30 -6.31 5.16 -13.88
CA GLY A 30 -7.35 6.16 -14.07
C GLY A 30 -7.43 6.67 -15.51
N LYS A 31 -8.50 7.41 -15.81
CA LYS A 31 -8.65 8.14 -17.08
C LYS A 31 -7.56 9.24 -17.22
N PRO A 32 -7.27 9.72 -18.43
CA PRO A 32 -6.27 10.77 -18.65
C PRO A 32 -6.53 12.07 -17.87
N ASP A 33 -7.80 12.35 -17.55
CA ASP A 33 -8.28 13.51 -16.79
C ASP A 33 -8.47 13.21 -15.29
N ALA A 34 -7.94 12.09 -14.79
CA ALA A 34 -8.04 11.74 -13.39
C ALA A 34 -7.45 12.87 -12.50
N PRO A 35 -8.18 13.31 -11.47
CA PRO A 35 -7.78 14.47 -10.68
C PRO A 35 -6.61 14.19 -9.74
N ALA A 36 -6.20 12.93 -9.58
CA ALA A 36 -5.02 12.54 -8.83
C ALA A 36 -4.22 11.52 -9.65
N VAL A 37 -2.93 11.79 -9.84
CA VAL A 37 -2.04 10.96 -10.65
C VAL A 37 -0.71 10.78 -9.93
N LEU A 38 -0.19 9.55 -9.98
CA LEU A 38 1.15 9.23 -9.51
C LEU A 38 2.14 9.55 -10.63
N LYS A 39 3.21 10.28 -10.33
CA LYS A 39 4.24 10.70 -11.29
C LYS A 39 5.46 9.80 -11.22
N THR A 40 5.91 9.48 -10.02
CA THR A 40 7.03 8.56 -9.80
C THR A 40 6.69 7.64 -8.63
N LEU A 41 7.13 6.39 -8.74
CA LEU A 41 7.19 5.44 -7.64
C LEU A 41 8.38 4.52 -7.89
N THR A 42 9.29 4.44 -6.93
CA THR A 42 10.51 3.63 -7.02
C THR A 42 10.69 2.87 -5.73
N LEU A 43 10.97 1.58 -5.84
CA LEU A 43 11.30 0.71 -4.73
C LEU A 43 12.70 0.14 -4.94
N SER A 44 13.48 0.03 -3.87
CA SER A 44 14.83 -0.55 -3.88
C SER A 44 15.11 -1.28 -2.56
N PRO A 45 15.75 -2.46 -2.56
CA PRO A 45 16.31 -3.16 -3.72
C PRO A 45 15.24 -3.94 -4.54
N ASP A 46 15.58 -4.30 -5.78
CA ASP A 46 14.85 -5.27 -6.60
C ASP A 46 15.79 -6.46 -6.91
N PRO A 47 15.51 -7.69 -6.45
CA PRO A 47 14.32 -8.11 -5.68
C PRO A 47 14.21 -7.51 -4.29
N ILE A 48 12.97 -7.22 -3.87
CA ILE A 48 12.64 -6.80 -2.52
C ILE A 48 12.78 -8.01 -1.60
N ALA A 49 13.71 -7.95 -0.64
CA ALA A 49 13.95 -9.02 0.33
C ALA A 49 13.02 -8.89 1.55
N ILE A 50 12.44 -10.01 2.00
CA ILE A 50 11.59 -10.07 3.20
C ILE A 50 12.11 -11.19 4.13
N PRO A 51 12.51 -10.89 5.38
CA PRO A 51 12.59 -9.57 5.98
C PRO A 51 13.79 -8.75 5.46
N GLY A 52 13.70 -7.43 5.52
CA GLY A 52 14.77 -6.52 5.11
C GLY A 52 14.31 -5.07 5.03
N ASP A 53 15.26 -4.16 4.84
CA ASP A 53 14.97 -2.74 4.64
C ASP A 53 14.58 -2.46 3.19
N LEU A 54 13.57 -1.60 3.02
CA LEU A 54 13.08 -1.15 1.72
C LEU A 54 13.19 0.36 1.64
N THR A 55 13.80 0.86 0.57
CA THR A 55 13.76 2.28 0.22
C THR A 55 12.64 2.53 -0.77
N ALA A 56 11.71 3.40 -0.42
CA ALA A 56 10.62 3.82 -1.27
C ALA A 56 10.71 5.33 -1.56
N SER A 57 10.50 5.72 -2.81
CA SER A 57 10.29 7.12 -3.19
C SER A 57 9.04 7.22 -4.05
N ALA A 58 8.21 8.23 -3.79
CA ALA A 58 6.98 8.44 -4.53
C ALA A 58 6.75 9.94 -4.75
N SER A 59 6.19 10.30 -5.90
CA SER A 59 5.67 11.63 -6.15
C SER A 59 4.35 11.53 -6.91
N GLY A 60 3.44 12.45 -6.60
CA GLY A 60 2.14 12.52 -7.24
C GLY A 60 1.65 13.96 -7.29
N SER A 61 0.55 14.17 -7.99
CA SER A 61 -0.14 15.46 -7.99
C SER A 61 -1.63 15.23 -7.97
N THR A 62 -2.34 16.14 -7.31
CA THR A 62 -3.79 16.22 -7.39
C THR A 62 -4.25 17.62 -7.76
N SER A 63 -5.23 17.72 -8.64
CA SER A 63 -5.86 18.97 -9.08
C SER A 63 -7.07 19.35 -8.23
N VAL A 64 -7.50 18.47 -7.32
CA VAL A 64 -8.62 18.71 -6.40
C VAL A 64 -8.16 18.51 -4.96
N GLU A 65 -8.90 19.06 -4.01
CA GLU A 65 -8.69 18.77 -2.61
C GLU A 65 -9.16 17.34 -2.29
N LEU A 66 -8.33 16.57 -1.60
CA LEU A 66 -8.69 15.25 -1.09
C LEU A 66 -9.08 15.39 0.39
N SER A 67 -10.39 15.51 0.63
CA SER A 67 -10.98 15.71 1.96
C SER A 67 -11.74 14.48 2.43
N ALA A 68 -12.03 14.44 3.73
CA ALA A 68 -12.84 13.38 4.31
C ALA A 68 -14.33 13.49 3.87
N PRO A 69 -15.03 12.37 3.64
CA PRO A 69 -14.52 11.00 3.69
C PRO A 69 -13.75 10.60 2.42
N LEU A 70 -12.53 10.07 2.58
CA LEU A 70 -11.69 9.65 1.45
C LEU A 70 -11.73 8.13 1.27
N SER A 71 -12.63 7.66 0.42
CA SER A 71 -12.82 6.22 0.16
C SER A 71 -11.70 5.64 -0.73
N VAL A 72 -11.04 4.57 -0.26
CA VAL A 72 -9.96 3.87 -0.98
C VAL A 72 -10.28 2.38 -1.14
N ASN A 73 -10.20 1.86 -2.36
CA ASN A 73 -10.36 0.45 -2.68
C ASN A 73 -9.02 -0.18 -3.02
N VAL A 74 -8.56 -1.10 -2.18
CA VAL A 74 -7.31 -1.86 -2.41
C VAL A 74 -7.67 -3.28 -2.82
N THR A 75 -7.04 -3.75 -3.89
CA THR A 75 -7.11 -5.16 -4.30
C THR A 75 -5.69 -5.70 -4.33
N LEU A 76 -5.43 -6.70 -3.49
CA LEU A 76 -4.16 -7.38 -3.41
C LEU A 76 -4.33 -8.80 -3.95
N GLU A 77 -3.47 -9.18 -4.88
CA GLU A 77 -3.48 -10.49 -5.52
C GLU A 77 -2.09 -11.11 -5.44
N LYS A 78 -2.04 -12.43 -5.35
CA LYS A 78 -0.81 -13.22 -5.38
C LYS A 78 -0.87 -14.19 -6.55
N GLU A 79 0.16 -14.19 -7.39
CA GLU A 79 0.30 -15.22 -8.41
C GLU A 79 0.74 -16.55 -7.76
N VAL A 80 -0.03 -17.61 -7.98
CA VAL A 80 0.25 -18.96 -7.52
C VAL A 80 0.02 -19.92 -8.67
N ALA A 81 1.07 -20.61 -9.10
CA ALA A 81 1.02 -21.58 -10.20
C ALA A 81 0.37 -21.03 -11.50
N GLY A 82 0.63 -19.75 -11.82
CA GLY A 82 0.11 -19.08 -13.03
C GLY A 82 -1.30 -18.49 -12.90
N PHE A 83 -1.91 -18.54 -11.72
CA PHE A 83 -3.20 -17.92 -11.45
C PHE A 83 -3.09 -16.81 -10.41
N TRP A 84 -3.80 -15.70 -10.63
CA TRP A 84 -3.90 -14.61 -9.66
C TRP A 84 -4.99 -14.93 -8.63
N VAL A 85 -4.56 -15.12 -7.38
CA VAL A 85 -5.44 -15.40 -6.25
C VAL A 85 -5.60 -14.13 -5.42
N LYS A 86 -6.84 -13.65 -5.29
CA LYS A 86 -7.17 -12.49 -4.47
C LYS A 86 -6.96 -12.79 -2.99
N VAL A 87 -6.16 -11.94 -2.33
CA VAL A 87 -5.95 -12.00 -0.87
C VAL A 87 -7.14 -11.33 -0.17
N PRO A 88 -7.89 -12.04 0.69
CA PRO A 88 -9.03 -11.45 1.39
C PRO A 88 -8.58 -10.36 2.37
N CYS A 89 -9.49 -9.44 2.71
CA CYS A 89 -9.24 -8.45 3.76
C CYS A 89 -9.33 -9.13 5.14
N VAL A 90 -8.24 -9.11 5.91
CA VAL A 90 -8.16 -9.61 7.29
C VAL A 90 -7.36 -8.58 8.09
N GLU A 91 -7.94 -8.06 9.17
CA GLU A 91 -7.27 -7.06 10.04
C GLU A 91 -6.66 -5.89 9.25
N GLU A 92 -7.42 -5.33 8.30
CA GLU A 92 -6.99 -4.22 7.44
C GLU A 92 -5.84 -4.55 6.47
N LEU A 93 -5.52 -5.83 6.28
CA LEU A 93 -4.51 -6.31 5.33
C LEU A 93 -5.15 -7.15 4.22
N GLY A 94 -4.73 -6.94 2.97
CA GLY A 94 -5.23 -7.64 1.80
C GLY A 94 -6.13 -6.77 0.93
N SER A 95 -7.17 -7.37 0.33
CA SER A 95 -8.10 -6.65 -0.54
C SER A 95 -9.20 -5.94 0.26
N CYS A 96 -8.86 -4.81 0.87
CA CYS A 96 -9.73 -4.05 1.75
C CYS A 96 -10.38 -2.85 1.06
N HIS A 97 -11.61 -2.51 1.49
CA HIS A 97 -12.27 -1.25 1.17
C HIS A 97 -12.27 -0.34 2.38
N TYR A 98 -11.42 0.68 2.36
CA TYR A 98 -11.35 1.70 3.39
C TYR A 98 -12.35 2.79 3.05
N ARG A 99 -13.40 2.91 3.86
CA ARG A 99 -14.48 3.89 3.62
C ARG A 99 -14.01 5.33 3.81
N ASP A 100 -13.09 5.53 4.75
CA ASP A 100 -12.47 6.81 5.00
C ASP A 100 -11.01 6.64 5.43
N ALA A 101 -10.09 6.88 4.49
CA ALA A 101 -8.67 6.86 4.75
C ALA A 101 -8.22 8.01 5.66
N CYS A 102 -8.98 9.12 5.72
CA CYS A 102 -8.68 10.23 6.61
C CYS A 102 -8.87 9.82 8.09
N ASP A 103 -9.90 9.03 8.38
CA ASP A 103 -10.13 8.48 9.72
C ASP A 103 -9.02 7.51 10.15
N ILE A 104 -8.52 6.70 9.22
CA ILE A 104 -7.38 5.79 9.48
C ILE A 104 -6.12 6.60 9.78
N LEU A 105 -5.83 7.65 9.01
CA LEU A 105 -4.71 8.55 9.29
C LEU A 105 -4.82 9.19 10.67
N ASN A 106 -6.01 9.64 11.08
CA ASN A 106 -6.24 10.22 12.40
C ASN A 106 -6.10 9.22 13.55
N GLN A 107 -6.33 7.92 13.30
CA GLN A 107 -6.10 6.86 14.28
C GLN A 107 -4.62 6.51 14.44
N LEU A 108 -3.87 6.50 13.33
CA LEU A 108 -2.44 6.20 13.31
C LEU A 108 -1.59 7.39 13.78
N ILE A 109 -2.02 8.60 13.45
CA ILE A 109 -1.36 9.86 13.77
C ILE A 109 -2.42 10.73 14.43
N PRO A 110 -2.46 10.82 15.77
CA PRO A 110 -3.44 11.66 16.45
C PRO A 110 -3.29 13.14 16.09
N PRO A 111 -4.39 13.88 15.87
CA PRO A 111 -4.33 15.28 15.54
C PRO A 111 -3.62 16.09 16.64
N GLY A 112 -2.78 17.03 16.23
CA GLY A 112 -1.97 17.86 17.14
C GLY A 112 -0.58 17.30 17.45
N GLN A 113 -0.23 16.13 16.91
CA GLN A 113 1.15 15.64 16.86
C GLN A 113 1.82 16.03 15.54
N ASP A 114 3.15 16.13 15.57
CA ASP A 114 3.94 16.29 14.35
C ASP A 114 3.81 15.04 13.47
N CYS A 115 3.84 15.23 12.16
CA CYS A 115 3.83 14.11 11.22
C CYS A 115 5.04 13.20 11.47
N PRO A 116 4.93 11.88 11.28
CA PRO A 116 6.06 10.98 11.43
C PRO A 116 7.11 11.24 10.33
N GLU A 117 8.37 10.93 10.63
CA GLU A 117 9.40 10.84 9.61
C GLU A 117 9.04 9.73 8.59
N PRO A 118 9.27 9.93 7.28
CA PRO A 118 9.98 11.04 6.67
C PRO A 118 9.11 12.25 6.28
N LEU A 119 7.80 12.21 6.56
CA LEU A 119 6.86 13.24 6.12
C LEU A 119 7.18 14.61 6.73
N HIS A 120 7.57 14.63 7.99
CA HIS A 120 7.94 15.87 8.69
C HIS A 120 9.18 16.55 8.08
N THR A 121 10.28 15.83 7.87
CA THR A 121 11.48 16.41 7.22
C THR A 121 11.19 16.94 5.81
N TYR A 122 10.30 16.30 5.05
CA TYR A 122 9.91 16.79 3.71
C TYR A 122 8.79 17.84 3.72
N GLY A 123 8.26 18.22 4.89
CA GLY A 123 7.17 19.19 5.01
C GLY A 123 5.86 18.70 4.38
N LEU A 124 5.66 17.39 4.30
CA LEU A 124 4.48 16.77 3.71
C LEU A 124 3.35 16.67 4.74
N PRO A 125 2.10 17.01 4.37
CA PRO A 125 0.96 16.82 5.26
C PRO A 125 0.71 15.32 5.51
N CYS A 126 0.29 14.98 6.72
CA CYS A 126 -0.11 13.62 7.11
C CYS A 126 -1.59 13.52 7.53
N HIS A 127 -2.34 14.62 7.41
CA HIS A 127 -3.77 14.69 7.72
C HIS A 127 -4.54 15.27 6.54
N CYS A 128 -5.79 14.83 6.42
CA CYS A 128 -6.75 15.46 5.52
C CYS A 128 -7.19 16.85 6.06
N PRO A 129 -7.57 17.79 5.17
CA PRO A 129 -7.59 17.66 3.72
C PRO A 129 -6.20 17.83 3.08
N PHE A 130 -5.91 17.02 2.06
CA PHE A 130 -4.75 17.23 1.20
C PHE A 130 -5.09 18.24 0.10
N LYS A 131 -4.43 19.40 0.14
CA LYS A 131 -4.70 20.50 -0.78
C LYS A 131 -4.29 20.15 -2.22
N ALA A 132 -5.04 20.68 -3.18
CA ALA A 132 -4.68 20.63 -4.58
C ALA A 132 -3.30 21.28 -4.81
N VAL A 133 -2.50 20.70 -5.70
CA VAL A 133 -1.28 21.35 -6.18
C VAL A 133 -1.70 22.45 -7.16
N SER A 134 -1.76 23.69 -6.66
CA SER A 134 -2.01 24.86 -7.50
C SER A 134 -0.81 25.09 -8.41
N LEU A 135 -0.96 24.79 -9.71
CA LEU A 135 -0.11 25.40 -10.73
C LEU A 135 -0.49 26.88 -10.77
N PHE A 136 0.28 27.72 -10.10
CA PHE A 136 0.19 29.16 -10.33
C PHE A 136 0.66 29.41 -11.78
N PRO A 137 -0.10 30.16 -12.60
CA PRO A 137 0.27 30.46 -13.99
C PRO A 137 1.56 31.29 -14.09
#